data_AF-A0A0C2ZNK8-F1
#
_entry.id   AF-A0A0C2ZNK8-F1
#
_cell.length_a   1.000
_cell.length_b   1.000
_cell.length_c   1.000
_cell.angle_alpha   90.00
_cell.angle_beta   90.00
_cell.angle_gamma   90.00
#
_symmetry.space_group_name_H-M   'P 1'
#
loop_
_entity.id
_entity.type
_entity.pdbx_description
1 polymer ?
#
loop_
_entity_poly.entity_id
_entity_poly.type
_entity_poly.pdbx_seq_one_letter_code
_entity_poly.pdbx_strand_id
1 'polypeptide(L)'
;MKKKIVAVALVLSTSLWAAGSYNTADRIKDMQTMAKAMQDIQNGFFYNNFDIIKEGANRLADAVERIQPPLEEEEEKDVMTRYVNNKVQMTNGIKKQINQKIKTLLERFEAGDAKQAIQAYTKITKECMSCHTQLRKW
;
A
#
# COMPACT_ATOMS: atom_id res chain seq x y z
N MET A 1 -6.91 64.05 4.67
CA MET A 1 -7.60 62.86 5.23
C MET A 1 -8.17 62.03 4.09
N LYS A 2 -7.76 60.75 3.98
CA LYS A 2 -8.50 59.58 3.44
C LYS A 2 -7.50 58.42 3.35
N LYS A 3 -7.31 57.72 4.47
CA LYS A 3 -6.57 56.45 4.52
C LYS A 3 -7.45 55.41 3.82
N LYS A 4 -7.05 54.93 2.64
CA LYS A 4 -7.66 53.75 2.03
C LYS A 4 -7.03 52.52 2.69
N ILE A 5 -7.71 52.00 3.70
CA ILE A 5 -7.45 50.69 4.29
C ILE A 5 -7.82 49.66 3.22
N VAL A 6 -6.83 49.09 2.55
CA VAL A 6 -7.03 47.90 1.71
C VAL A 6 -6.81 46.70 2.61
N ALA A 7 -7.93 46.16 3.11
CA ALA A 7 -7.98 44.85 3.73
C ALA A 7 -7.80 43.81 2.62
N VAL A 8 -6.57 43.34 2.43
CA VAL A 8 -6.27 42.22 1.52
C VAL A 8 -6.35 40.91 2.29
N ALA A 9 -7.46 40.22 2.06
CA ALA A 9 -7.59 38.77 1.90
C ALA A 9 -7.03 37.87 3.03
N LEU A 10 -7.85 37.74 4.07
CA LEU A 10 -7.91 36.54 4.90
C LEU A 10 -8.69 35.46 4.12
N VAL A 11 -8.05 34.74 3.18
CA VAL A 11 -8.63 33.55 2.51
C VAL A 11 -7.55 32.48 2.39
N LEU A 12 -7.14 31.90 3.52
CA LEU A 12 -6.24 30.74 3.55
C LEU A 12 -6.72 29.62 4.50
N SER A 13 -7.97 29.66 4.93
CA SER A 13 -8.55 28.65 5.81
C SER A 13 -9.79 28.04 5.18
N THR A 14 -9.68 26.82 4.63
CA THR A 14 -10.78 25.81 4.63
C THR A 14 -10.45 24.45 3.98
N SER A 15 -9.30 24.23 3.34
CA SER A 15 -9.06 22.94 2.67
C SER A 15 -8.52 21.80 3.55
N LEU A 16 -8.41 21.97 4.88
CA LEU A 16 -7.80 20.96 5.76
C LEU A 16 -8.77 19.96 6.41
N TRP A 17 -10.06 19.94 6.04
CA TRP A 17 -11.08 19.16 6.76
C TRP A 17 -11.87 18.19 5.87
N ALA A 18 -11.18 17.48 4.97
CA ALA A 18 -11.80 16.39 4.19
C ALA A 18 -10.97 15.10 4.18
N ALA A 19 -10.23 14.81 5.26
CA ALA A 19 -9.73 13.46 5.50
C ALA A 19 -10.89 12.61 6.06
N GLY A 20 -11.76 12.13 5.16
CA GLY A 20 -12.76 11.11 5.51
C GLY A 20 -12.08 9.84 6.02
N SER A 21 -12.78 9.05 6.83
CA SER A 21 -12.29 7.75 7.27
C SER A 21 -12.07 6.82 6.06
N TYR A 22 -11.08 5.92 6.19
CA TYR A 22 -10.74 4.95 5.16
C TYR A 22 -11.94 4.09 4.79
N ASN A 23 -12.39 4.14 3.53
CA ASN A 23 -13.61 3.48 3.11
C ASN A 23 -13.36 2.43 2.01
N THR A 24 -14.43 1.78 1.58
CA THR A 24 -14.36 0.74 0.54
C THR A 24 -13.80 1.26 -0.80
N ALA A 25 -14.09 2.50 -1.18
CA ALA A 25 -13.54 3.08 -2.41
C ALA A 25 -12.02 3.29 -2.31
N ASP A 26 -11.53 3.76 -1.15
CA ASP A 26 -10.10 3.88 -0.89
C ASP A 26 -9.42 2.52 -0.96
N ARG A 27 -10.04 1.48 -0.37
CA ARG A 27 -9.57 0.10 -0.42
C ARG A 27 -9.46 -0.44 -1.84
N ILE A 28 -10.46 -0.20 -2.68
CA ILE A 28 -10.44 -0.62 -4.09
C ILE A 28 -9.31 0.11 -4.83
N LYS A 29 -9.14 1.41 -4.59
CA LYS A 29 -8.09 2.22 -5.21
C LYS A 29 -6.69 1.76 -4.80
N ASP A 30 -6.47 1.44 -3.53
CA ASP A 30 -5.19 0.88 -3.07
C ASP A 30 -4.93 -0.50 -3.67
N MET A 31 -5.95 -1.36 -3.78
CA MET A 31 -5.83 -2.65 -4.48
C MET A 31 -5.44 -2.51 -5.95
N GLN A 32 -6.05 -1.56 -6.67
CA GLN A 32 -5.70 -1.24 -8.06
C GLN A 32 -4.26 -0.70 -8.15
N THR A 33 -3.86 0.15 -7.19
CA THR A 33 -2.51 0.69 -7.11
C THR A 33 -1.49 -0.43 -6.90
N MET A 34 -1.77 -1.40 -6.02
CA MET A 34 -0.92 -2.57 -5.81
C MET A 34 -0.84 -3.45 -7.06
N ALA A 35 -1.95 -3.68 -7.76
CA ALA A 35 -1.95 -4.45 -9.01
C ALA A 35 -1.08 -3.78 -10.08
N LYS A 36 -1.21 -2.46 -10.26
CA LYS A 36 -0.39 -1.69 -11.20
C LYS A 36 1.09 -1.72 -10.82
N ALA A 37 1.39 -1.59 -9.53
CA ALA A 37 2.75 -1.67 -9.01
C ALA A 37 3.40 -3.04 -9.28
N MET A 38 2.65 -4.13 -9.10
CA MET A 38 3.11 -5.49 -9.43
C MET A 38 3.37 -5.68 -10.93
N GLN A 39 2.56 -5.07 -11.79
CA GLN A 39 2.79 -5.06 -13.25
C GLN A 39 4.04 -4.25 -13.62
N ASP A 40 4.26 -3.10 -12.97
CA ASP A 40 5.45 -2.27 -13.23
C ASP A 40 6.73 -3.00 -12.83
N ILE A 41 6.76 -3.65 -11.66
CA ILE A 41 7.88 -4.49 -11.25
C ILE A 41 8.15 -5.59 -12.30
N GLN A 42 7.10 -6.27 -12.76
CA GLN A 42 7.22 -7.31 -13.78
C GLN A 42 7.78 -6.78 -15.11
N ASN A 43 7.25 -5.64 -15.58
CA ASN A 43 7.74 -4.97 -16.78
C ASN A 43 9.20 -4.55 -16.62
N GLY A 44 9.57 -4.06 -15.44
CA GLY A 44 10.95 -3.71 -15.12
C GLY A 44 11.90 -4.91 -15.23
N PHE A 45 11.48 -6.11 -14.82
CA PHE A 45 12.25 -7.33 -15.09
C PHE A 45 12.41 -7.61 -16.58
N PHE A 46 11.33 -7.52 -17.37
CA PHE A 46 11.38 -7.80 -18.80
C PHE A 46 12.21 -6.80 -19.60
N TYR A 47 12.22 -5.54 -19.19
CA TYR A 47 13.03 -4.50 -19.82
C TYR A 47 14.43 -4.37 -19.20
N ASN A 48 14.77 -5.19 -18.20
CA ASN A 48 16.00 -5.07 -17.43
C ASN A 48 16.24 -3.63 -16.91
N ASN A 49 15.18 -3.00 -16.40
CA ASN A 49 15.18 -1.59 -16.00
C ASN A 49 14.95 -1.47 -14.48
N PHE A 50 16.03 -1.18 -13.75
CA PHE A 50 15.98 -1.06 -12.29
C PHE A 50 15.09 0.10 -11.81
N ASP A 51 15.05 1.22 -12.54
CA ASP A 51 14.25 2.38 -12.12
C ASP A 51 12.76 2.06 -12.15
N ILE A 52 12.29 1.34 -13.18
CA ILE A 52 10.91 0.87 -13.26
C ILE A 52 10.60 -0.10 -12.10
N ILE A 53 11.53 -1.02 -11.80
CA ILE A 53 11.38 -1.95 -10.68
C ILE A 53 11.28 -1.19 -9.35
N LYS A 54 12.17 -0.22 -9.13
CA LYS A 54 12.25 0.60 -7.92
C LYS A 54 11.00 1.44 -7.73
N GLU A 55 10.52 2.10 -8.78
CA GLU A 55 9.30 2.88 -8.72
C GLU A 55 8.08 2.01 -8.40
N GLY A 56 7.94 0.87 -9.09
CA GLY A 56 6.87 -0.09 -8.81
C GLY A 56 6.95 -0.63 -7.38
N ALA A 57 8.14 -0.98 -6.90
CA ALA A 57 8.36 -1.48 -5.55
C ALA A 57 8.01 -0.46 -4.46
N ASN A 58 8.40 0.82 -4.63
CA ASN A 58 8.04 1.88 -3.69
C ASN A 58 6.53 2.11 -3.67
N ARG A 59 5.90 2.18 -4.85
CA ARG A 59 4.45 2.34 -4.94
C ARG A 59 3.69 1.18 -4.30
N LEU A 60 4.22 -0.03 -4.43
CA LEU A 60 3.68 -1.22 -3.77
C LEU A 60 3.79 -1.10 -2.25
N ALA A 61 4.97 -0.75 -1.72
CA ALA A 61 5.19 -0.57 -0.28
C ALA A 61 4.22 0.46 0.31
N ASP A 62 4.08 1.62 -0.35
CA ASP A 62 3.18 2.68 0.09
C ASP A 62 1.70 2.23 0.11
N ALA A 63 1.26 1.53 -0.93
CA ALA A 63 -0.13 1.05 -1.02
C ALA A 63 -0.42 -0.08 -0.01
N VAL A 64 0.56 -0.96 0.25
CA VAL A 64 0.47 -2.02 1.25
C VAL A 64 0.42 -1.45 2.67
N GLU A 65 1.04 -0.31 2.96
CA GLU A 65 0.89 0.32 4.27
C GLU A 65 -0.51 0.87 4.51
N ARG A 66 -1.11 1.48 3.48
CA ARG A 66 -2.45 2.08 3.55
C ARG A 66 -3.58 1.06 3.64
N ILE A 67 -3.40 -0.14 3.11
CA ILE A 67 -4.49 -1.12 3.06
C ILE A 67 -4.95 -1.50 4.48
N GLN A 68 -6.22 -1.23 4.79
CA GLN A 68 -6.83 -1.64 6.06
C GLN A 68 -7.96 -2.66 5.82
N PRO A 69 -8.21 -3.56 6.79
CA PRO A 69 -9.47 -4.29 6.82
C PRO A 69 -10.66 -3.31 6.85
N PRO A 70 -11.87 -3.70 6.41
CA PRO A 70 -13.05 -2.84 6.50
C PRO A 70 -13.31 -2.33 7.93
N LEU A 71 -13.72 -1.07 8.09
CA LEU A 71 -14.00 -0.43 9.40
C LEU A 71 -15.03 -1.17 10.26
N GLU A 72 -16.00 -1.86 9.63
CA GLU A 72 -16.95 -2.75 10.34
C GLU A 72 -16.26 -3.89 11.11
N GLU A 73 -15.02 -4.24 10.76
CA GLU A 73 -14.19 -5.23 11.46
C GLU A 73 -13.19 -4.58 12.43
N GLU A 74 -12.92 -3.28 12.29
CA GLU A 74 -11.98 -2.51 13.12
C GLU A 74 -12.65 -1.97 14.39
N GLU A 75 -13.96 -1.66 14.32
CA GLU A 75 -14.80 -1.23 15.46
C GLU A 75 -15.44 -2.39 16.23
N GLU A 76 -15.11 -3.65 15.90
CA GLU A 76 -15.61 -4.83 16.61
C GLU A 76 -15.22 -4.79 18.10
N LYS A 77 -16.23 -4.58 18.96
CA LYS A 77 -16.05 -4.40 20.41
C LYS A 77 -15.97 -5.73 21.15
N ASP A 78 -16.44 -6.82 20.56
CA ASP A 78 -16.34 -8.14 21.16
C ASP A 78 -14.91 -8.66 21.09
N VAL A 79 -14.30 -8.82 22.26
CA VAL A 79 -12.90 -9.26 22.40
C VAL A 79 -12.70 -10.63 21.79
N MET A 80 -13.70 -11.52 21.91
CA MET A 80 -13.60 -12.86 21.34
C MET A 80 -13.62 -12.77 19.82
N THR A 81 -14.57 -12.06 19.22
CA THR A 81 -14.69 -11.85 17.77
C THR A 81 -13.45 -11.19 17.19
N ARG A 82 -12.81 -10.22 17.88
CA ARG A 82 -11.49 -9.69 17.49
C ARG A 82 -10.38 -10.73 17.53
N TYR A 83 -10.34 -11.55 18.59
CA TYR A 83 -9.35 -12.61 18.76
C TYR A 83 -9.53 -13.73 17.72
N VAL A 84 -10.77 -14.16 17.45
CA VAL A 84 -11.07 -15.21 16.47
C VAL A 84 -10.86 -14.72 15.05
N ASN A 85 -11.19 -13.46 14.75
CA ASN A 85 -11.06 -12.93 13.40
C ASN A 85 -9.61 -12.69 13.01
N ASN A 86 -8.73 -12.30 13.94
CA ASN A 86 -7.27 -12.09 13.76
C ASN A 86 -6.81 -11.40 12.45
N LYS A 87 -7.72 -10.71 11.75
CA LYS A 87 -7.52 -10.20 10.38
C LYS A 87 -6.50 -9.08 10.39
N VAL A 88 -6.49 -8.28 11.44
CA VAL A 88 -5.53 -7.19 11.65
C VAL A 88 -4.11 -7.72 11.81
N GLN A 89 -3.88 -8.71 12.68
CA GLN A 89 -2.54 -9.27 12.89
C GLN A 89 -2.04 -9.97 11.63
N MET A 90 -2.90 -10.75 10.97
CA MET A 90 -2.58 -11.42 9.71
C MET A 90 -2.24 -10.40 8.63
N THR A 91 -3.06 -9.36 8.47
CA THR A 91 -2.80 -8.26 7.51
C THR A 91 -1.46 -7.62 7.80
N ASN A 92 -1.18 -7.24 9.05
CA ASN A 92 0.09 -6.63 9.43
C ASN A 92 1.29 -7.58 9.20
N GLY A 93 1.11 -8.88 9.44
CA GLY A 93 2.09 -9.90 9.12
C GLY A 93 2.41 -9.95 7.63
N ILE A 94 1.38 -9.97 6.79
CA ILE A 94 1.49 -9.96 5.32
C ILE A 94 2.15 -8.67 4.84
N LYS A 95 1.74 -7.49 5.34
CA LYS A 95 2.36 -6.19 5.03
C LYS A 95 3.87 -6.22 5.28
N LYS A 96 4.26 -6.65 6.49
CA LYS A 96 5.67 -6.79 6.89
C LYS A 96 6.43 -7.73 5.96
N GLN A 97 5.82 -8.87 5.62
CA GLN A 97 6.42 -9.86 4.72
C GLN A 97 6.61 -9.33 3.30
N ILE A 98 5.67 -8.53 2.78
CA ILE A 98 5.79 -7.87 1.48
C ILE A 98 6.94 -6.86 1.50
N ASN A 99 6.99 -5.97 2.49
CA ASN A 99 8.04 -4.95 2.60
C ASN A 99 9.45 -5.54 2.71
N GLN A 100 9.61 -6.61 3.50
CA GLN A 100 10.89 -7.32 3.60
C GLN A 100 11.33 -7.88 2.25
N LYS A 101 10.39 -8.45 1.47
CA LYS A 101 10.69 -9.02 0.15
C LYS A 101 10.92 -7.94 -0.91
N ILE A 102 10.26 -6.78 -0.79
CA ILE A 102 10.56 -5.60 -1.61
C ILE A 102 12.01 -5.17 -1.40
N LYS A 103 12.46 -5.05 -0.15
CA LYS A 103 13.85 -4.73 0.15
C LYS A 103 14.81 -5.75 -0.48
N THR A 104 14.55 -7.04 -0.29
CA THR A 104 15.37 -8.10 -0.92
C THR A 104 15.35 -8.02 -2.44
N LEU A 105 14.20 -7.73 -3.05
CA LEU A 105 14.06 -7.60 -4.49
C LEU A 105 14.95 -6.49 -5.04
N LEU A 106 14.92 -5.30 -4.41
CA LEU A 106 15.73 -4.16 -4.83
C LEU A 106 17.23 -4.42 -4.63
N GLU A 107 17.63 -4.90 -3.45
CA GLU A 107 19.02 -5.22 -3.15
C GLU A 107 19.60 -6.24 -4.13
N ARG A 108 18.84 -7.29 -4.47
CA ARG A 108 19.30 -8.35 -5.38
C ARG A 108 19.38 -7.86 -6.81
N PHE A 109 18.40 -7.10 -7.28
CA PHE A 109 18.41 -6.60 -8.65
C PHE A 109 19.55 -5.60 -8.87
N GLU A 110 19.75 -4.67 -7.94
CA GLU A 110 20.84 -3.69 -7.96
C GLU A 110 22.21 -4.37 -7.96
N ALA A 111 22.35 -5.49 -7.25
CA ALA A 111 23.57 -6.31 -7.26
C ALA A 111 23.76 -7.16 -8.54
N GLY A 112 22.88 -7.03 -9.55
CA GLY A 112 22.93 -7.82 -10.78
C GLY A 112 22.39 -9.24 -10.66
N ASP A 113 21.80 -9.60 -9.51
CA ASP A 113 21.23 -10.92 -9.23
C ASP A 113 19.73 -10.95 -9.55
N ALA A 114 19.41 -10.80 -10.84
CA ALA A 114 18.03 -10.79 -11.33
C ALA A 114 17.28 -12.09 -11.01
N LYS A 115 17.98 -13.22 -10.91
CA LYS A 115 17.40 -14.53 -10.56
C LYS A 115 16.89 -14.54 -9.12
N GLN A 116 17.65 -14.03 -8.15
CA GLN A 116 17.16 -13.94 -6.77
C GLN A 116 16.13 -12.82 -6.61
N ALA A 117 16.24 -11.73 -7.38
CA ALA A 117 15.23 -10.67 -7.39
C ALA A 117 13.85 -11.17 -7.87
N ILE A 118 13.79 -11.96 -8.95
CA ILE A 118 12.51 -12.52 -9.43
C ILE A 118 11.92 -13.56 -8.45
N GLN A 119 12.76 -14.27 -7.69
CA GLN A 119 12.28 -15.12 -6.60
C GLN A 119 11.65 -14.29 -5.48
N ALA A 120 12.23 -13.14 -5.12
CA ALA A 120 11.64 -12.23 -4.13
C ALA A 120 10.29 -11.69 -4.64
N TYR A 121 10.19 -11.29 -5.90
CA TYR A 121 8.93 -10.91 -6.55
C TYR A 121 7.86 -12.02 -6.49
N THR A 122 8.26 -13.26 -6.79
CA THR A 122 7.35 -14.41 -6.70
C THR A 122 6.87 -14.63 -5.27
N LYS A 123 7.75 -14.44 -4.28
CA LYS A 123 7.37 -14.51 -2.87
C LYS A 123 6.41 -13.39 -2.48
N ILE A 124 6.55 -12.17 -3.01
CA ILE A 124 5.56 -11.08 -2.82
C ILE A 124 4.20 -11.52 -3.36
N THR A 125 4.17 -12.08 -4.57
CA THR A 125 2.93 -12.59 -5.19
C THR A 125 2.23 -13.63 -4.31
N LYS A 126 3.00 -14.51 -3.65
CA LYS A 126 2.44 -15.49 -2.69
C LYS A 126 1.82 -14.82 -1.47
N GLU A 127 2.40 -13.75 -0.94
CA GLU A 127 1.81 -12.99 0.17
C GLU A 127 0.48 -12.33 -0.25
N CYS A 128 0.42 -11.79 -1.47
CA CYS A 128 -0.83 -11.27 -2.04
C CYS A 128 -1.92 -12.35 -2.07
N MET A 129 -1.57 -13.55 -2.55
CA MET A 129 -2.52 -14.68 -2.59
C MET A 129 -2.90 -15.18 -1.20
N SER A 130 -1.99 -15.16 -0.23
CA SER A 130 -2.32 -15.50 1.17
C SER A 130 -3.40 -14.58 1.72
N CYS A 131 -3.26 -13.25 1.52
CA CYS A 131 -4.30 -12.29 1.90
C CYS A 131 -5.62 -12.58 1.17
N HIS A 132 -5.54 -12.86 -0.13
CA HIS A 132 -6.73 -13.07 -0.95
C HIS A 132 -7.51 -14.34 -0.58
N THR A 133 -6.84 -15.45 -0.27
CA THR A 133 -7.51 -16.69 0.14
C THR A 133 -8.02 -16.60 1.58
N GLN A 134 -7.23 -16.02 2.50
CA GLN A 134 -7.56 -15.99 3.93
C GLN A 134 -8.58 -14.91 4.30
N LEU A 135 -8.51 -13.73 3.66
CA LEU A 135 -9.36 -12.59 3.98
C LEU A 135 -10.48 -12.36 2.96
N ARG A 136 -10.17 -12.54 1.67
CA ARG A 136 -11.12 -12.26 0.59
C ARG A 136 -11.84 -13.49 0.05
N LYS A 137 -11.49 -14.68 0.58
CA LYS A 137 -12.09 -15.99 0.24
C LYS A 137 -12.09 -16.28 -1.26
N TRP A 138 -10.96 -16.01 -1.90
CA TRP A 138 -10.67 -16.41 -3.28
C TRP A 138 -10.33 -17.89 -3.36
#